data_AF-A0A7Y2IL01-F1
#
_entry.id   AF-A0A7Y2IL01-F1
#
_cell.length_a   1.000
_cell.length_b   1.000
_cell.length_c   1.000
_cell.angle_alpha   90.00
_cell.angle_beta   90.00
_cell.angle_gamma   90.00
#
_symmetry.space_group_name_H-M   'P 1'
#
loop_
_entity.id
_entity.type
_entity.pdbx_description
1 polymer ?
#
loop_
_entity_poly.entity_id
_entity_poly.type
_entity_poly.pdbx_seq_one_letter_code
_entity_poly.pdbx_strand_id
1 'polypeptide(L)'
;GLIAPDRSVTVLDPPTPGQGARRVWSDSAGAIWVSEWNSGQLSRYVPDTGQWSTWPLPGDSPSAYAVYVDEFDDVWVSDFGGNAMHRFDPETETFDTFDLPSDPSNVRQILGRPGEVWGAESAADQLVVIRARG
;
A
#
# COMPACT_ATOMS: atom_id res chain seq x y z
N GLY A 1 35.93 -13.76 -19.02
CA GLY A 1 35.39 -14.29 -17.77
C GLY A 1 34.51 -13.22 -17.17
N LEU A 2 33.22 -13.49 -17.04
CA LEU A 2 32.27 -12.60 -16.38
C LEU A 2 31.45 -13.49 -15.47
N ILE A 3 31.73 -13.38 -14.17
CA ILE A 3 30.94 -14.00 -13.11
C ILE A 3 29.54 -13.40 -13.24
N ALA A 4 28.54 -14.23 -13.49
CA ALA A 4 27.14 -13.82 -13.38
C ALA A 4 26.90 -13.33 -11.94
N PRO A 5 26.19 -12.22 -11.72
CA PRO A 5 25.84 -11.82 -10.36
C PRO A 5 25.09 -12.97 -9.69
N ASP A 6 25.44 -13.22 -8.43
CA ASP A 6 24.83 -14.24 -7.60
C ASP A 6 23.32 -14.04 -7.58
N ARG A 7 22.58 -14.98 -8.15
CA ARG A 7 21.12 -15.02 -8.04
C ARG A 7 20.75 -15.55 -6.65
N SER A 8 20.97 -14.73 -5.62
CA SER A 8 20.53 -15.03 -4.26
C SER A 8 19.07 -14.60 -4.06
N VAL A 9 18.33 -15.39 -3.29
CA VAL A 9 16.96 -15.09 -2.85
C VAL A 9 16.98 -15.08 -1.34
N THR A 10 16.53 -13.97 -0.75
CA THR A 10 16.46 -13.79 0.70
C THR A 10 15.00 -13.67 1.11
N VAL A 11 14.62 -14.41 2.14
CA VAL A 11 13.30 -14.26 2.78
C VAL A 11 13.41 -13.12 3.79
N LEU A 12 12.46 -12.20 3.73
CA LEU A 12 12.29 -11.12 4.70
C LEU A 12 10.97 -11.35 5.43
N ASP A 13 11.03 -11.40 6.75
CA ASP A 13 9.85 -11.58 7.59
C ASP A 13 9.45 -10.22 8.18
N PRO A 14 8.25 -9.69 7.84
CA PRO A 14 7.71 -8.53 8.52
C PRO A 14 7.52 -8.80 10.02
N PRO A 15 7.59 -7.78 10.88
CA PRO A 15 7.63 -7.96 12.33
C PRO A 15 6.31 -8.49 12.91
N THR A 16 5.19 -8.29 12.21
CA THR A 16 3.87 -8.73 12.66
C THR A 16 3.61 -10.20 12.29
N PRO A 17 3.43 -11.11 13.26
CA PRO A 17 3.19 -12.52 12.97
C PRO A 17 1.87 -12.73 12.21
N GLY A 18 1.90 -13.57 11.16
CA GLY A 18 0.70 -13.94 10.40
C GLY A 18 0.07 -12.80 9.59
N GLN A 19 0.79 -11.70 9.39
CA GLN A 19 0.26 -10.45 8.82
C GLN A 19 -0.34 -10.54 7.40
N GLY A 20 0.07 -11.53 6.60
CA GLY A 20 -0.53 -11.77 5.30
C GLY A 20 -0.12 -10.78 4.21
N ALA A 21 1.19 -10.55 4.02
CA ALA A 21 1.73 -9.57 3.08
C ALA A 21 1.13 -9.82 1.70
N ARG A 22 0.57 -8.77 1.10
CA ARG A 22 -0.33 -8.91 -0.04
C ARG A 22 0.21 -8.28 -1.30
N ARG A 23 0.62 -7.01 -1.24
CA ARG A 23 1.19 -6.24 -2.35
C ARG A 23 2.34 -5.39 -1.82
N VAL A 24 3.24 -5.02 -2.73
CA VAL A 24 4.41 -4.18 -2.41
C VAL A 24 4.63 -3.11 -3.46
N TRP A 25 5.24 -1.99 -3.06
CA TRP A 25 5.68 -0.90 -3.94
C TRP A 25 6.91 -0.21 -3.35
N SER A 26 7.82 0.29 -4.18
CA SER A 26 9.00 1.04 -3.72
C SER A 26 8.77 2.55 -3.81
N ASP A 27 9.16 3.30 -2.78
CA ASP A 27 9.21 4.77 -2.84
C ASP A 27 10.47 5.27 -3.58
N SER A 28 10.57 6.60 -3.76
CA SER A 28 11.69 7.23 -4.48
C SER A 28 13.05 7.05 -3.78
N ALA A 29 13.05 6.77 -2.48
CA ALA A 29 14.23 6.48 -1.67
C ALA A 29 14.59 4.99 -1.63
N GLY A 30 13.77 4.12 -2.23
CA GLY A 30 13.99 2.67 -2.29
C GLY A 30 13.48 1.90 -1.07
N ALA A 31 12.73 2.53 -0.15
CA ALA A 31 12.02 1.78 0.87
C ALA A 31 10.84 1.02 0.24
N ILE A 32 10.52 -0.14 0.79
CA ILE A 32 9.48 -1.04 0.28
C ILE A 32 8.26 -0.93 1.19
N TRP A 33 7.17 -0.43 0.64
CA TRP A 33 5.85 -0.37 1.28
C TRP A 33 5.08 -1.65 1.01
N VAL A 34 4.36 -2.15 2.01
CA VAL A 34 3.68 -3.45 2.00
C VAL A 34 2.29 -3.29 2.57
N SER A 35 1.27 -3.76 1.85
CA SER A 35 -0.06 -3.96 2.43
C SER A 35 -0.14 -5.33 3.11
N GLU A 36 -0.63 -5.35 4.34
CA GLU A 36 -0.76 -6.57 5.15
C GLU A 36 -2.25 -6.95 5.33
N TRP A 37 -2.68 -7.99 4.62
CA TRP A 37 -4.11 -8.31 4.49
C TRP A 37 -4.76 -8.78 5.79
N ASN A 38 -4.09 -9.65 6.56
CA ASN A 38 -4.68 -10.24 7.76
C ASN A 38 -4.59 -9.31 8.97
N SER A 39 -3.50 -8.54 9.08
CA SER A 39 -3.28 -7.60 10.19
C SER A 39 -3.96 -6.25 9.94
N GLY A 40 -4.29 -5.92 8.69
CA GLY A 40 -4.89 -4.63 8.32
C GLY A 40 -3.91 -3.47 8.47
N GLN A 41 -2.61 -3.71 8.25
CA GLN A 41 -1.55 -2.71 8.41
C GLN A 41 -0.95 -2.30 7.06
N LEU A 42 -0.40 -1.08 7.06
CA LEU A 42 0.62 -0.65 6.12
C LEU A 42 1.99 -0.83 6.80
N SER A 43 2.93 -1.47 6.12
CA SER A 43 4.29 -1.68 6.60
C SER A 43 5.31 -1.08 5.65
N ARG A 44 6.45 -0.63 6.18
CA ARG A 44 7.59 -0.12 5.43
C ARG A 44 8.84 -0.88 5.82
N TYR A 45 9.63 -1.29 4.82
CA TYR A 45 10.94 -1.90 4.98
C TYR A 45 12.01 -1.02 4.34
N VAL A 46 13.10 -0.76 5.06
CA VAL A 46 14.27 -0.03 4.52
C VAL A 46 15.39 -1.03 4.25
N PRO A 47 15.71 -1.35 2.97
CA PRO A 47 16.67 -2.40 2.63
C PRO A 47 18.07 -2.20 3.20
N ASP A 48 18.55 -0.95 3.25
CA ASP A 48 19.92 -0.63 3.69
C ASP A 48 20.15 -0.92 5.19
N THR A 49 19.11 -0.79 6.01
CA THR A 49 19.19 -0.97 7.46
C THR A 49 18.49 -2.22 7.95
N GLY A 50 17.64 -2.83 7.11
CA GLY A 50 16.74 -3.91 7.49
C GLY A 50 15.60 -3.49 8.42
N GLN A 51 15.40 -2.18 8.61
CA GLN A 51 14.41 -1.66 9.56
C GLN A 51 12.99 -1.80 9.02
N TRP A 52 12.08 -2.17 9.92
CA TRP A 52 10.64 -2.20 9.68
C TRP A 52 9.91 -1.13 10.50
N SER A 53 8.88 -0.56 9.91
CA SER A 53 7.86 0.26 10.58
C SER A 53 6.47 -0.22 10.13
N THR A 54 5.46 -0.12 11.00
CA THR A 54 4.11 -0.61 10.74
C THR A 54 3.07 0.34 11.31
N TRP A 55 2.02 0.61 10.55
CA TRP A 55 0.90 1.47 10.94
C TRP A 55 -0.43 0.74 10.69
N PRO A 56 -1.33 0.65 11.69
CA PRO A 56 -2.67 0.13 11.46
C PRO A 56 -3.45 1.07 10.55
N LEU A 57 -4.17 0.53 9.57
CA LEU A 57 -5.11 1.35 8.81
C LEU A 57 -6.26 1.84 9.71
N PRO A 58 -6.88 2.99 9.40
CA PRO A 58 -8.07 3.46 10.12
C PRO A 58 -9.24 2.47 10.05
N GLY A 59 -10.02 2.38 11.12
CA GLY A 59 -11.25 1.56 11.18
C GLY A 59 -11.15 0.35 12.13
N ASP A 60 -12.27 -0.37 12.29
CA ASP A 60 -12.39 -1.43 13.29
C ASP A 60 -11.88 -2.80 12.80
N SER A 61 -11.89 -3.05 11.50
CA SER A 61 -11.50 -4.34 10.92
C SER A 61 -10.90 -4.19 9.52
N PRO A 62 -9.82 -3.41 9.36
CA PRO A 62 -9.21 -3.18 8.05
C PRO A 62 -8.63 -4.47 7.45
N SER A 63 -8.56 -4.50 6.13
CA SER A 63 -7.97 -5.55 5.31
C SER A 63 -7.24 -4.90 4.13
N ALA A 64 -5.99 -4.52 4.37
CA ALA A 64 -5.13 -3.83 3.41
C ALA A 64 -4.87 -4.71 2.17
N TYR A 65 -5.17 -4.23 0.97
CA TYR A 65 -5.04 -5.02 -0.26
C TYR A 65 -4.00 -4.49 -1.23
N ALA A 66 -4.29 -3.40 -1.95
CA ALA A 66 -3.36 -2.74 -2.85
C ALA A 66 -2.52 -1.70 -2.11
N VAL A 67 -1.30 -1.46 -2.58
CA VAL A 67 -0.45 -0.35 -2.18
C VAL A 67 0.16 0.28 -3.43
N TYR A 68 0.25 1.60 -3.45
CA TYR A 68 0.83 2.41 -4.51
C TYR A 68 1.51 3.63 -3.89
N VAL A 69 2.72 3.95 -4.30
CA VAL A 69 3.39 5.20 -3.91
C VAL A 69 3.30 6.16 -5.07
N ASP A 70 2.79 7.36 -4.82
CA ASP A 70 2.63 8.39 -5.86
C ASP A 70 3.89 9.23 -6.09
N GLU A 71 3.80 10.22 -6.96
CA GLU A 71 4.93 11.08 -7.32
C GLU A 71 5.47 11.98 -6.19
N PHE A 72 4.75 12.08 -5.07
CA PHE A 72 5.14 12.84 -3.88
C PHE A 72 5.59 11.94 -2.73
N ASP A 73 5.73 10.63 -2.97
CA ASP A 73 5.97 9.60 -1.95
C ASP A 73 4.83 9.46 -0.92
N ASP A 74 3.64 10.00 -1.19
CA ASP A 74 2.43 9.66 -0.45
C ASP A 74 2.04 8.21 -0.77
N VAL A 75 1.62 7.46 0.25
CA VAL A 75 1.35 6.03 0.12
C VAL A 75 -0.15 5.77 0.12
N TRP A 76 -0.65 5.26 -1.00
CA TRP A 76 -2.05 4.93 -1.18
C TRP A 76 -2.31 3.45 -0.92
N VAL A 77 -3.31 3.16 -0.08
CA VAL A 77 -3.68 1.79 0.30
C VAL A 77 -5.18 1.60 0.14
N SER A 78 -5.60 0.51 -0.50
CA SER A 78 -7.03 0.14 -0.51
C SER A 78 -7.34 -0.73 0.70
N ASP A 79 -8.42 -0.43 1.39
CA ASP A 79 -8.94 -1.23 2.50
C ASP A 79 -10.25 -1.93 2.10
N PHE A 80 -10.23 -3.26 2.08
CA PHE A 80 -11.44 -4.06 1.83
C PHE A 80 -12.37 -4.10 3.03
N GLY A 81 -11.83 -4.03 4.24
CA GLY A 81 -12.60 -4.12 5.47
C GLY A 81 -13.41 -2.85 5.74
N GLY A 82 -12.78 -1.69 5.57
CA GLY A 82 -13.41 -0.37 5.66
C GLY A 82 -14.06 0.13 4.37
N ASN A 83 -13.96 -0.61 3.27
CA ASN A 83 -14.45 -0.21 1.94
C ASN A 83 -14.00 1.21 1.54
N ALA A 84 -12.71 1.46 1.66
CA ALA A 84 -12.11 2.79 1.49
C ALA A 84 -10.77 2.71 0.74
N MET A 85 -10.29 3.87 0.31
CA MET A 85 -8.87 4.10 0.02
C MET A 85 -8.31 5.07 1.05
N HIS A 86 -7.09 4.82 1.52
CA HIS A 86 -6.37 5.71 2.42
C HIS A 86 -5.14 6.27 1.72
N ARG A 87 -4.83 7.54 2.01
CA ARG A 87 -3.54 8.15 1.70
C ARG A 87 -2.77 8.32 3.00
N PHE A 88 -1.55 7.80 3.03
CA PHE A 88 -0.65 7.90 4.16
C PHE A 88 0.48 8.86 3.84
N ASP A 89 0.64 9.87 4.67
CA ASP A 89 1.76 10.79 4.64
C ASP A 89 2.88 10.23 5.55
N PRO A 90 4.03 9.82 4.98
CA PRO A 90 5.13 9.25 5.76
C PRO A 90 5.92 10.27 6.58
N GLU A 91 5.80 11.58 6.34
CA GLU A 91 6.45 12.62 7.14
C GLU A 91 5.67 12.89 8.43
N THR A 92 4.34 12.91 8.33
CA THR A 92 3.45 13.17 9.49
C THR A 92 2.92 11.90 10.15
N GLU A 93 3.07 10.74 9.50
CA GLU A 93 2.54 9.44 9.88
C GLU A 93 1.01 9.45 10.08
N THR A 94 0.29 10.15 9.21
CA THR A 94 -1.17 10.28 9.27
C THR A 94 -1.87 9.71 8.05
N PHE A 95 -3.11 9.27 8.25
CA PHE A 95 -3.98 8.79 7.16
C PHE A 95 -5.09 9.79 6.87
N ASP A 96 -5.28 10.10 5.59
CA ASP A 96 -6.54 10.60 5.05
C ASP A 96 -7.37 9.43 4.51
N THR A 97 -8.67 9.40 4.79
CA THR A 97 -9.59 8.34 4.34
C THR A 97 -10.55 8.86 3.28
N PHE A 98 -10.71 8.06 2.23
CA PHE A 98 -11.64 8.29 1.13
C PHE A 98 -12.59 7.09 1.01
N ASP A 99 -13.82 7.26 1.49
CA ASP A 99 -14.85 6.22 1.36
C ASP A 99 -15.16 5.95 -0.11
N LEU A 100 -15.27 4.68 -0.47
CA LEU A 100 -15.58 4.29 -1.85
C LEU A 100 -17.10 4.29 -2.09
N PRO A 101 -17.57 4.74 -3.26
CA PRO A 101 -18.98 4.92 -3.56
C PRO A 101 -19.79 3.61 -3.62
N SER A 102 -19.15 2.46 -3.83
CA SER A 102 -19.81 1.14 -3.85
C SER A 102 -19.34 0.28 -2.70
N ASP A 103 -20.25 -0.55 -2.17
CA ASP A 103 -19.95 -1.51 -1.11
C ASP A 103 -20.52 -2.91 -1.47
N PRO A 104 -19.66 -3.92 -1.74
CA PRO A 104 -18.20 -3.84 -1.73
C PRO A 104 -17.65 -3.22 -3.02
N SER A 105 -16.57 -2.44 -2.89
CA SER A 105 -15.80 -1.91 -4.03
C SER A 105 -14.72 -2.89 -4.50
N ASN A 106 -13.96 -3.50 -3.59
CA ASN A 106 -12.86 -4.43 -3.84
C ASN A 106 -11.77 -3.88 -4.79
N VAL A 107 -11.12 -2.76 -4.46
CA VAL A 107 -10.02 -2.18 -5.25
C VAL A 107 -8.74 -3.01 -5.15
N ARG A 108 -8.39 -3.78 -6.18
CA ARG A 108 -7.26 -4.75 -6.13
C ARG A 108 -5.92 -4.22 -6.61
N GLN A 109 -5.92 -3.08 -7.27
CA GLN A 109 -4.76 -2.39 -7.79
C GLN A 109 -5.04 -0.89 -7.77
N ILE A 110 -4.02 -0.12 -7.43
CA ILE A 110 -4.02 1.34 -7.48
C ILE A 110 -2.91 1.75 -8.45
N LEU A 111 -3.16 2.75 -9.27
CA LEU A 111 -2.17 3.41 -10.12
C LEU A 111 -2.46 4.90 -10.13
N GLY A 112 -1.48 5.72 -10.51
CA GLY A 112 -1.66 7.15 -10.59
C GLY A 112 -0.92 7.79 -11.75
N ARG A 113 -1.16 9.10 -11.87
CA ARG A 113 -0.42 10.07 -12.67
C ARG A 113 -0.51 11.41 -11.94
N PRO A 114 0.30 12.42 -12.31
CA PRO A 114 0.31 13.71 -11.61
C PRO A 114 -1.08 14.24 -11.21
N GLY A 115 -1.35 14.28 -9.90
CA GLY A 115 -2.60 14.78 -9.30
C GLY A 115 -3.83 13.87 -9.38
N GLU A 116 -3.68 12.62 -9.79
CA GLU A 116 -4.76 11.64 -9.86
C GLU A 116 -4.34 10.24 -9.42
N VAL A 117 -5.17 9.63 -8.59
CA VAL A 117 -5.05 8.23 -8.17
C VAL A 117 -6.29 7.47 -8.62
N TRP A 118 -6.08 6.31 -9.22
CA TRP A 118 -7.09 5.51 -9.89
C TRP A 118 -7.15 4.10 -9.29
N GLY A 119 -8.37 3.62 -9.11
CA GLY A 119 -8.67 2.25 -8.69
C GLY A 119 -9.73 1.61 -9.58
N ALA A 120 -9.71 0.27 -9.66
CA ALA A 120 -10.79 -0.50 -10.26
C ALA A 120 -11.64 -1.15 -9.17
N GLU A 121 -12.89 -0.73 -9.04
CA GLU A 121 -13.86 -1.33 -8.12
C GLU A 121 -14.36 -2.65 -8.71
N SER A 122 -13.57 -3.72 -8.51
CA SER A 122 -13.81 -5.01 -9.17
C SER A 122 -15.11 -5.71 -8.78
N ALA A 123 -15.77 -5.29 -7.70
CA ALA A 123 -17.10 -5.80 -7.35
C ALA A 123 -18.26 -4.95 -7.90
N ALA A 124 -17.99 -3.76 -8.44
CA ALA A 124 -19.00 -2.82 -8.94
C ALA A 124 -18.85 -2.51 -10.44
N ASP A 125 -17.95 -3.18 -11.15
CA ASP A 125 -17.71 -3.02 -12.59
C ASP A 125 -17.42 -1.57 -13.03
N GLN A 126 -16.70 -0.81 -12.19
CA GLN A 126 -16.37 0.59 -12.48
C GLN A 126 -14.96 1.01 -12.04
N LEU A 127 -14.59 2.22 -12.43
CA LEU A 127 -13.35 2.88 -12.03
C LEU A 127 -13.67 3.99 -11.02
N VAL A 128 -12.77 4.18 -10.07
CA VAL A 128 -12.74 5.34 -9.18
C VAL A 128 -11.51 6.18 -9.47
N VAL A 129 -11.66 7.51 -9.37
CA VAL A 129 -10.55 8.45 -9.42
C VAL A 129 -10.62 9.40 -8.22
N ILE A 130 -9.52 9.51 -7.51
CA ILE A 130 -9.31 10.48 -6.44
C ILE A 130 -8.39 11.56 -7.01
N ARG A 131 -8.84 12.81 -6.97
CA ARG A 131 -8.02 13.97 -7.38
C ARG A 131 -7.45 14.62 -6.14
N ALA A 132 -6.26 14.19 -5.75
CA ALA A 132 -5.51 14.82 -4.67
C ALA A 132 -4.72 16.00 -5.24
N ARG A 133 -4.74 17.14 -4.54
CA ARG A 133 -3.77 18.21 -4.81
C ARG A 133 -2.47 17.84 -4.08
N GLY A 134 -1.35 17.92 -4.78
CA GLY A 134 -0.04 18.00 -4.14
C GLY A 134 0.13 19.28 -3.36
#